data_AF-A0A9D8MEE6-F1
#
_entry.id   AF-A0A9D8MEE6-F1
#
_cell.length_a   1.000
_cell.length_b   1.000
_cell.length_c   1.000
_cell.angle_alpha   90.00
_cell.angle_beta   90.00
_cell.angle_gamma   90.00
#
_symmetry.space_group_name_H-M   'P 1'
#
loop_
_entity.id
_entity.type
_entity.pdbx_description
1 polymer ?
#
loop_
_entity_poly.entity_id
_entity_poly.type
_entity_poly.pdbx_seq_one_letter_code
_entity_poly.pdbx_strand_id
1 'polypeptide(L)'
;MKDPGFMDMKPGTYGYEMVAKAVELGIIQGKTNAQGQKFFDPYGKLTRAQMASILANAYQLKGTTDVAFSDVPKSHWAYEAVKALANNGITVGYGNGTFGTNDPITRTQYAVMMARLLNDEFKQTQTTNPSNNTDGSNSSKGQTYPDGWAAPVLKSSVKSDFKENLNILKNELGFTKLNGQLYVNEENYEVMGYLGSDTYAEHLLEFNFWDNSDFKDAYRIPIVAKEFLKLFFEDDYMIPFNYLNDYFHNGVVPPETFTANGKTVETIEGKSNIIFAIQK
;
A
#
# COMPACT_ATOMS: atom_id res chain seq x y z
N MET A 1 -1.38 -35.19 18.47
CA MET A 1 -1.66 -33.76 18.32
C MET A 1 -2.27 -33.28 19.62
N LYS A 2 -1.76 -32.19 20.20
CA LYS A 2 -2.25 -31.68 21.49
C LYS A 2 -3.47 -30.78 21.28
N ASP A 3 -4.46 -30.88 22.15
CA ASP A 3 -5.62 -29.98 22.16
C ASP A 3 -5.13 -28.53 22.38
N PRO A 4 -5.46 -27.58 21.48
CA PRO A 4 -5.05 -26.18 21.63
C PRO A 4 -5.77 -25.47 22.80
N GLY A 5 -6.83 -26.06 23.35
CA GLY A 5 -7.54 -25.51 24.52
C GLY A 5 -8.40 -24.29 24.21
N PHE A 6 -8.78 -24.11 22.94
CA PHE A 6 -9.71 -23.07 22.52
C PHE A 6 -11.16 -23.50 22.76
N MET A 7 -11.96 -22.64 23.38
CA MET A 7 -13.34 -22.98 23.73
C MET A 7 -14.28 -23.13 22.52
N ASP A 8 -13.92 -22.53 21.39
CA ASP A 8 -14.66 -22.46 20.12
C ASP A 8 -14.06 -23.33 19.01
N MET A 9 -13.01 -24.12 19.30
CA MET A 9 -12.44 -25.13 18.40
C MET A 9 -12.36 -26.47 19.11
N LYS A 10 -13.20 -27.43 18.69
CA LYS A 10 -13.27 -28.77 19.30
C LYS A 10 -12.98 -29.85 18.25
N PRO A 11 -12.57 -31.08 18.66
CA PRO A 11 -12.46 -32.20 17.74
C PRO A 11 -13.74 -32.36 16.90
N GLY A 12 -13.59 -32.47 15.58
CA GLY A 12 -14.70 -32.51 14.63
C GLY A 12 -15.10 -31.15 14.03
N THR A 13 -14.68 -30.01 14.62
CA THR A 13 -14.80 -28.70 13.97
C THR A 13 -13.91 -28.67 12.72
N TYR A 14 -14.42 -28.11 11.62
CA TYR A 14 -13.63 -27.93 10.40
C TYR A 14 -12.31 -27.20 10.70
N GLY A 15 -11.20 -27.74 10.22
CA GLY A 15 -9.87 -27.16 10.45
C GLY A 15 -9.29 -27.37 11.85
N TYR A 16 -9.96 -28.09 12.77
CA TYR A 16 -9.46 -28.32 14.14
C TYR A 16 -8.04 -28.87 14.16
N GLU A 17 -7.76 -29.92 13.39
CA GLU A 17 -6.43 -30.53 13.36
C GLU A 17 -5.35 -29.57 12.85
N MET A 18 -5.69 -28.74 11.85
CA MET A 18 -4.76 -27.75 11.29
C MET A 18 -4.49 -26.62 12.28
N VAL A 19 -5.52 -26.13 12.98
CA VAL A 19 -5.39 -25.12 14.02
C VAL A 19 -4.57 -25.67 15.19
N ALA A 20 -4.88 -26.87 15.66
CA ALA A 20 -4.14 -27.53 16.73
C ALA A 20 -2.66 -27.71 16.37
N LYS A 21 -2.35 -28.10 15.12
CA LYS A 21 -0.97 -28.20 14.66
C LYS A 21 -0.27 -26.84 14.55
N ALA A 22 -0.95 -25.81 14.05
CA ALA A 22 -0.40 -24.46 13.98
C ALA A 22 -0.09 -23.88 15.37
N VAL A 23 -0.91 -24.19 16.38
CA VAL A 23 -0.65 -23.85 17.79
C VAL A 23 0.53 -24.63 18.34
N GLU A 24 0.62 -25.92 18.07
CA GLU A 24 1.76 -26.76 18.47
C GLU A 24 3.08 -26.25 17.89
N LEU A 25 3.06 -25.72 16.66
CA LEU A 25 4.21 -25.10 15.98
C LEU A 25 4.48 -23.65 16.42
N GLY A 26 3.66 -23.07 17.30
CA GLY A 26 3.80 -21.69 17.77
C GLY A 26 3.43 -20.63 16.74
N ILE A 27 2.84 -21.01 15.61
CA ILE A 27 2.42 -20.09 14.53
C ILE A 27 1.23 -19.26 14.98
N ILE A 28 0.29 -19.90 15.69
CA ILE A 28 -0.97 -19.31 16.17
C ILE A 28 -1.05 -19.49 17.69
N GLN A 29 -1.52 -18.47 18.41
CA GLN A 29 -1.69 -18.53 19.86
C GLN A 29 -3.16 -18.35 20.31
N GLY A 30 -4.04 -17.87 19.40
CA GLY A 30 -5.42 -17.51 19.69
C GLY A 30 -5.56 -16.22 20.50
N LYS A 31 -6.77 -15.98 20.99
CA LYS A 31 -7.16 -14.82 21.81
C LYS A 31 -7.49 -15.30 23.22
N THR A 32 -7.38 -14.39 24.19
CA THR A 32 -7.81 -14.65 25.58
C THR A 32 -8.85 -13.62 25.96
N ASN A 33 -9.99 -14.05 26.50
CA ASN A 33 -11.04 -13.14 26.97
C ASN A 33 -10.72 -12.60 28.38
N ALA A 34 -11.57 -11.70 28.88
CA ALA A 34 -11.39 -11.09 30.22
C ALA A 34 -11.39 -12.12 31.37
N GLN A 35 -11.96 -13.31 31.15
CA GLN A 35 -12.02 -14.41 32.10
C GLN A 35 -10.84 -15.37 31.98
N GLY A 36 -9.84 -15.07 31.15
CA GLY A 36 -8.66 -15.93 30.95
C GLY A 36 -8.92 -17.15 30.06
N GLN A 37 -10.08 -17.24 29.42
CA GLN A 37 -10.41 -18.36 28.53
C GLN A 37 -9.86 -18.10 27.12
N LYS A 38 -9.23 -19.12 26.54
CA LYS A 38 -8.69 -19.05 25.19
C LYS A 38 -9.76 -19.36 24.14
N PHE A 39 -9.73 -18.63 23.03
CA PHE A 39 -10.61 -18.85 21.88
C PHE A 39 -9.86 -18.51 20.59
N PHE A 40 -10.24 -19.13 19.48
CA PHE A 40 -9.59 -18.98 18.19
C PHE A 40 -10.26 -17.94 17.29
N ASP A 41 -11.59 -17.81 17.38
CA ASP A 41 -12.44 -17.00 16.52
C ASP A 41 -12.38 -17.43 15.03
N PRO A 42 -12.80 -18.67 14.70
CA PRO A 42 -12.60 -19.26 13.36
C PRO A 42 -13.31 -18.54 12.21
N TYR A 43 -14.34 -17.74 12.51
CA TYR A 43 -15.13 -17.00 11.51
C TYR A 43 -14.87 -15.49 11.56
N GLY A 44 -14.01 -15.03 12.47
CA GLY A 44 -13.64 -13.63 12.59
C GLY A 44 -12.79 -13.17 11.40
N LYS A 45 -12.86 -11.86 11.11
CA LYS A 45 -11.94 -11.24 10.15
C LYS A 45 -10.53 -11.22 10.75
N LEU A 46 -9.56 -11.70 9.99
CA LEU A 46 -8.15 -11.63 10.38
C LEU A 46 -7.66 -10.18 10.29
N THR A 47 -7.07 -9.64 11.36
CA THR A 47 -6.49 -8.29 11.32
C THR A 47 -5.08 -8.30 10.74
N ARG A 48 -4.60 -7.14 10.27
CA ARG A 48 -3.22 -6.99 9.79
C ARG A 48 -2.18 -7.33 10.86
N ALA A 49 -2.42 -6.98 12.13
CA ALA A 49 -1.51 -7.34 13.22
C ALA A 49 -1.48 -8.86 13.46
N GLN A 50 -2.62 -9.53 13.36
CA GLN A 50 -2.69 -11.00 13.46
C GLN A 50 -1.97 -11.66 12.29
N MET A 51 -2.14 -11.15 11.07
CA MET A 51 -1.38 -11.62 9.91
C MET A 51 0.12 -11.46 10.11
N ALA A 52 0.57 -10.29 10.58
CA ALA A 52 1.98 -10.03 10.87
C ALA A 52 2.55 -11.05 11.87
N SER A 53 1.81 -11.31 12.96
CA SER A 53 2.20 -12.31 13.96
C SER A 53 2.30 -13.72 13.36
N ILE A 54 1.31 -14.14 12.56
CA ILE A 54 1.31 -15.44 11.89
C ILE A 54 2.53 -15.58 10.97
N LEU A 55 2.82 -14.59 10.12
CA LEU A 55 3.95 -14.64 9.18
C LEU A 55 5.30 -14.62 9.92
N ALA A 56 5.44 -13.74 10.92
CA ALA A 56 6.65 -13.65 11.72
C ALA A 56 6.96 -14.96 12.43
N ASN A 57 5.95 -15.60 13.02
CA ASN A 57 6.11 -16.87 13.73
C ASN A 57 6.37 -18.02 12.76
N ALA A 58 5.60 -18.13 11.67
CA ALA A 58 5.72 -19.22 10.69
C ALA A 58 7.10 -19.25 10.02
N TYR A 59 7.65 -18.09 9.70
CA TYR A 59 8.96 -17.97 9.03
C TYR A 59 10.10 -17.60 9.98
N GLN A 60 9.82 -17.56 11.28
CA GLN A 60 10.78 -17.23 12.34
C GLN A 60 11.53 -15.91 12.07
N LEU A 61 10.84 -14.94 11.50
CA LEU A 61 11.42 -13.66 11.09
C LEU A 61 11.97 -12.90 12.30
N LYS A 62 13.07 -12.18 12.08
CA LYS A 62 13.72 -11.35 13.09
C LYS A 62 13.86 -9.91 12.59
N GLY A 63 13.78 -8.95 13.50
CA GLY A 63 14.05 -7.55 13.25
C GLY A 63 14.91 -6.98 14.36
N THR A 64 15.96 -6.24 13.99
CA THR A 64 16.93 -5.65 14.92
C THR A 64 16.73 -4.15 15.09
N THR A 65 16.14 -3.51 14.09
CA THR A 65 15.93 -2.07 14.05
C THR A 65 14.50 -1.76 14.46
N ASP A 66 14.35 -0.83 15.41
CA ASP A 66 13.04 -0.36 15.84
C ASP A 66 12.28 0.26 14.67
N VAL A 67 10.96 0.06 14.68
CA VAL A 67 10.02 0.68 13.73
C VAL A 67 9.19 1.73 14.42
N ALA A 68 8.84 2.78 13.67
CA ALA A 68 8.07 3.92 14.16
C ALA A 68 6.70 3.97 13.45
N PHE A 69 5.81 3.05 13.82
CA PHE A 69 4.39 3.17 13.49
C PHE A 69 3.66 3.75 14.72
N SER A 70 2.88 4.82 14.54
CA SER A 70 2.23 5.52 15.64
C SER A 70 1.16 4.67 16.35
N ASP A 71 0.55 3.73 15.63
CA ASP A 71 -0.42 2.74 16.14
C ASP A 71 0.22 1.41 16.58
N VAL A 72 1.56 1.32 16.54
CA VAL A 72 2.32 0.16 17.05
C VAL A 72 3.40 0.62 18.02
N PRO A 73 3.04 1.14 19.20
CA PRO A 73 4.03 1.45 20.24
C PRO A 73 4.77 0.17 20.68
N LYS A 74 5.96 0.33 21.28
CA LYS A 74 6.77 -0.80 21.78
C LYS A 74 6.03 -1.73 22.76
N SER A 75 5.04 -1.20 23.47
CA SER A 75 4.17 -1.95 24.38
C SER A 75 3.07 -2.74 23.68
N HIS A 76 2.83 -2.53 22.38
CA HIS A 76 1.81 -3.23 21.63
C HIS A 76 2.20 -4.70 21.41
N TRP A 77 1.24 -5.62 21.60
CA TRP A 77 1.50 -7.07 21.51
C TRP A 77 2.06 -7.51 20.15
N ALA A 78 1.72 -6.81 19.08
CA ALA A 78 2.18 -7.10 17.72
C ALA A 78 3.51 -6.41 17.36
N TYR A 79 4.10 -5.61 18.26
CA TYR A 79 5.26 -4.77 17.95
C TYR A 79 6.41 -5.58 17.35
N GLU A 80 6.80 -6.68 17.99
CA GLU A 80 7.90 -7.52 17.53
C GLU A 80 7.63 -8.15 16.16
N ALA A 81 6.39 -8.56 15.90
CA ALA A 81 6.01 -9.13 14.61
C ALA A 81 6.02 -8.08 13.50
N VAL A 82 5.44 -6.89 13.74
CA VAL A 82 5.43 -5.78 12.79
C VAL A 82 6.86 -5.32 12.51
N LYS A 83 7.69 -5.18 13.56
CA LYS A 83 9.12 -4.87 13.45
C LYS A 83 9.84 -5.88 12.56
N ALA A 84 9.62 -7.18 12.78
CA ALA A 84 10.23 -8.24 11.98
C ALA A 84 9.81 -8.12 10.49
N LEU A 85 8.52 -7.97 10.20
CA LEU A 85 8.04 -7.84 8.82
C LEU A 85 8.63 -6.60 8.12
N ALA A 86 8.64 -5.46 8.79
CA ALA A 86 9.20 -4.22 8.23
C ALA A 86 10.71 -4.32 8.00
N ASN A 87 11.46 -4.87 8.96
CA ASN A 87 12.91 -5.10 8.84
C ASN A 87 13.26 -6.05 7.69
N ASN A 88 12.36 -6.95 7.33
CA ASN A 88 12.50 -7.86 6.20
C ASN A 88 11.86 -7.33 4.91
N GLY A 89 11.45 -6.06 4.85
CA GLY A 89 10.88 -5.43 3.66
C GLY A 89 9.51 -5.96 3.22
N ILE A 90 8.82 -6.69 4.10
CA ILE A 90 7.52 -7.32 3.82
C ILE A 90 6.38 -6.30 3.93
N THR A 91 6.52 -5.32 4.83
CA THR A 91 5.52 -4.26 5.03
C THR A 91 6.19 -2.90 5.18
N VAL A 92 5.47 -1.85 4.77
CA VAL A 92 5.82 -0.44 4.97
C VAL A 92 4.71 0.30 5.74
N GLY A 93 3.75 -0.44 6.31
CA GLY A 93 2.51 0.13 6.84
C GLY A 93 1.62 0.66 5.71
N TYR A 94 0.76 1.62 6.03
CA TYR A 94 0.03 2.43 5.05
C TYR A 94 0.86 3.61 4.54
N GLY A 95 2.07 3.82 5.09
CA GLY A 95 2.96 4.91 4.71
C GLY A 95 2.52 6.32 5.14
N ASN A 96 1.39 6.45 5.86
CA ASN A 96 1.02 7.62 6.65
C ASN A 96 1.58 7.57 8.10
N GLY A 97 2.58 6.72 8.34
CA GLY A 97 3.13 6.47 9.67
C GLY A 97 2.33 5.48 10.54
N THR A 98 1.29 4.84 9.99
CA THR A 98 0.52 3.78 10.68
C THR A 98 0.68 2.42 10.02
N PHE A 99 0.48 1.36 10.78
CA PHE A 99 0.44 -0.02 10.29
C PHE A 99 -1.00 -0.50 10.00
N GLY A 100 -2.01 -0.04 10.75
CA GLY A 100 -3.39 -0.50 10.68
C GLY A 100 -3.65 -1.75 11.52
N THR A 101 -3.19 -1.79 12.77
CA THR A 101 -3.16 -3.03 13.58
C THR A 101 -4.50 -3.75 13.71
N ASN A 102 -5.60 -2.99 13.83
CA ASN A 102 -6.95 -3.52 14.02
C ASN A 102 -7.73 -3.70 12.72
N ASP A 103 -7.19 -3.24 11.59
CA ASP A 103 -7.91 -3.30 10.33
C ASP A 103 -7.94 -4.74 9.81
N PRO A 104 -9.08 -5.19 9.27
CA PRO A 104 -9.16 -6.44 8.54
C PRO A 104 -8.14 -6.45 7.39
N ILE A 105 -7.39 -7.54 7.26
CA ILE A 105 -6.51 -7.69 6.11
C ILE A 105 -7.33 -7.98 4.85
N THR A 106 -7.06 -7.26 3.77
CA THR A 106 -7.66 -7.54 2.46
C THR A 106 -6.92 -8.67 1.74
N ARG A 107 -7.58 -9.33 0.79
CA ARG A 107 -6.95 -10.38 -0.04
C ARG A 107 -5.72 -9.87 -0.79
N THR A 108 -5.76 -8.62 -1.23
CA THR A 108 -4.64 -7.95 -1.90
C THR A 108 -3.47 -7.71 -0.94
N GLN A 109 -3.73 -7.17 0.26
CA GLN A 109 -2.68 -6.97 1.27
C GLN A 109 -2.03 -8.30 1.68
N TYR A 110 -2.83 -9.36 1.85
CA TYR A 110 -2.33 -10.71 2.07
C TYR A 110 -1.39 -11.15 0.93
N ALA A 111 -1.81 -11.01 -0.33
CA ALA A 111 -1.01 -11.42 -1.49
C ALA A 111 0.30 -10.62 -1.58
N VAL A 112 0.26 -9.31 -1.32
CA VAL A 112 1.45 -8.45 -1.30
C VAL A 112 2.43 -8.88 -0.22
N MET A 113 1.95 -9.10 1.02
CA MET A 113 2.82 -9.58 2.10
C MET A 113 3.43 -10.94 1.76
N MET A 114 2.64 -11.85 1.16
CA MET A 114 3.13 -13.17 0.76
C MET A 114 4.15 -13.10 -0.38
N ALA A 115 3.92 -12.28 -1.40
CA ALA A 115 4.84 -12.11 -2.52
C ALA A 115 6.20 -11.58 -2.02
N ARG A 116 6.19 -10.57 -1.15
CA ARG A 116 7.41 -10.00 -0.54
C ARG A 116 8.11 -10.97 0.40
N LEU A 117 7.35 -11.83 1.08
CA LEU A 117 7.90 -12.85 1.95
C LEU A 117 8.59 -13.97 1.15
N LEU A 118 8.01 -14.36 0.01
CA LEU A 118 8.47 -15.48 -0.80
C LEU A 118 9.52 -15.10 -1.86
N ASN A 119 9.57 -13.84 -2.30
CA ASN A 119 10.53 -13.36 -3.28
C ASN A 119 11.06 -11.97 -2.89
N ASP A 120 12.39 -11.89 -2.77
CA ASP A 120 13.13 -10.68 -2.41
C ASP A 120 12.96 -9.54 -3.41
N GLU A 121 12.69 -9.82 -4.69
CA GLU A 121 12.48 -8.81 -5.72
C GLU A 121 11.30 -7.87 -5.43
N PHE A 122 10.31 -8.33 -4.65
CA PHE A 122 9.14 -7.53 -4.29
C PHE A 122 9.32 -6.75 -2.99
N LYS A 123 10.35 -7.08 -2.19
CA LYS A 123 10.59 -6.45 -0.89
C LYS A 123 10.82 -4.96 -1.04
N GLN A 124 10.31 -4.20 -0.09
CA GLN A 124 10.55 -2.76 -0.02
C GLN A 124 11.78 -2.52 0.84
N THR A 125 12.74 -1.73 0.36
CA THR A 125 13.82 -1.23 1.22
C THR A 125 13.22 -0.20 2.17
N GLN A 126 13.40 -0.38 3.48
CA GLN A 126 13.08 0.67 4.43
C GLN A 126 13.96 1.89 4.13
N THR A 127 13.39 2.92 3.51
CA THR A 127 13.96 4.25 3.58
C THR A 127 13.77 4.71 5.02
N THR A 128 14.85 4.69 5.80
CA THR A 128 14.97 5.58 6.95
C THR A 128 14.54 6.98 6.53
N ASN A 129 13.82 7.70 7.39
CA ASN A 129 13.30 9.06 7.20
C ASN A 129 14.10 9.97 6.25
N PRO A 130 13.43 10.89 5.52
CA PRO A 130 14.01 11.76 4.51
C PRO A 130 14.92 12.82 5.16
N SER A 131 16.18 12.47 5.38
CA SER A 131 17.26 13.45 5.51
C SER A 131 18.58 12.73 5.32
N ASN A 132 19.33 13.16 4.31
CA ASN A 132 20.63 12.67 3.86
C ASN A 132 20.60 11.44 2.94
N ASN A 133 20.29 11.68 1.67
CA ASN A 133 20.81 10.84 0.60
C ASN A 133 21.63 11.71 -0.37
N THR A 134 22.90 11.91 -0.03
CA THR A 134 23.95 12.09 -1.03
C THR A 134 24.58 10.72 -1.21
N ASP A 135 24.06 9.93 -2.16
CA ASP A 135 24.94 9.17 -3.05
C ASP A 135 24.18 8.65 -4.26
N GLY A 136 24.75 8.93 -5.43
CA GLY A 136 24.26 8.48 -6.71
C GLY A 136 24.68 7.05 -7.03
N SER A 137 23.95 6.50 -8.01
CA SER A 137 24.14 5.23 -8.71
C SER A 137 23.51 3.98 -8.08
N ASN A 138 22.40 3.52 -8.68
CA ASN A 138 22.48 2.41 -9.65
C ASN A 138 21.10 2.07 -10.29
N SER A 139 21.05 2.27 -11.61
CA SER A 139 20.60 1.30 -12.62
C SER A 139 19.16 0.78 -12.60
N SER A 140 18.26 1.53 -13.23
CA SER A 140 16.91 1.14 -13.64
C SER A 140 16.92 0.00 -14.69
N LYS A 141 16.54 -1.21 -14.29
CA LYS A 141 15.86 -2.17 -15.19
C LYS A 141 14.41 -2.23 -14.73
N GLY A 142 13.50 -1.78 -15.58
CA GLY A 142 12.07 -1.67 -15.27
C GLY A 142 11.47 -3.02 -14.88
N GLN A 143 10.68 -3.02 -13.82
CA GLN A 143 9.93 -4.17 -13.35
C GLN A 143 8.97 -4.64 -14.45
N THR A 144 9.04 -5.93 -14.82
CA THR A 144 8.13 -6.58 -15.79
C THR A 144 7.01 -7.30 -15.07
N TYR A 145 5.77 -7.08 -15.51
CA TYR A 145 4.53 -7.59 -14.91
C TYR A 145 4.05 -8.87 -15.60
N PRO A 146 3.08 -9.63 -15.02
CA PRO A 146 2.71 -10.98 -15.50
C PRO A 146 2.25 -11.08 -16.97
N ASP A 147 1.84 -9.95 -17.57
CA ASP A 147 1.44 -9.81 -18.96
C ASP A 147 2.59 -9.35 -19.89
N GLY A 148 3.82 -9.25 -19.36
CA GLY A 148 4.97 -8.71 -20.07
C GLY A 148 4.99 -7.18 -20.14
N TRP A 149 4.04 -6.49 -19.50
CA TRP A 149 4.07 -5.03 -19.42
C TRP A 149 5.27 -4.60 -18.59
N ALA A 150 6.03 -3.62 -19.09
CA ALA A 150 7.10 -2.99 -18.36
C ALA A 150 6.58 -1.66 -17.81
N ALA A 151 6.60 -1.50 -16.49
CA ALA A 151 6.18 -0.22 -15.91
C ALA A 151 7.11 0.90 -16.40
N PRO A 152 6.55 2.01 -16.89
CA PRO A 152 7.36 3.16 -17.16
C PRO A 152 7.92 3.72 -15.85
N VAL A 153 9.13 4.25 -15.91
CA VAL A 153 9.83 4.83 -14.77
C VAL A 153 10.22 6.25 -15.14
N LEU A 154 9.93 7.20 -14.26
CA LEU A 154 10.39 8.58 -14.43
C LEU A 154 11.91 8.60 -14.28
N LYS A 155 12.61 8.94 -15.36
CA LYS A 155 14.07 9.04 -15.44
C LYS A 155 14.52 10.48 -15.27
N SER A 156 13.73 11.41 -15.79
CA SER A 156 14.02 12.84 -15.69
C SER A 156 13.59 13.40 -14.33
N SER A 157 14.40 14.30 -13.77
CA SER A 157 13.99 15.09 -12.62
C SER A 157 12.87 16.05 -13.00
N VAL A 158 11.97 16.28 -12.05
CA VAL A 158 10.89 17.28 -12.13
C VAL A 158 11.49 18.65 -12.47
N LYS A 159 10.84 19.35 -13.41
CA LYS A 159 11.18 20.70 -13.85
C LYS A 159 10.28 21.72 -13.18
N SER A 160 10.77 22.94 -13.02
CA SER A 160 9.96 24.05 -12.55
C SER A 160 8.90 24.48 -13.59
N ASP A 161 9.18 24.28 -14.89
CA ASP A 161 8.18 24.51 -15.94
C ASP A 161 7.29 23.26 -16.11
N PHE A 162 6.02 23.47 -15.84
CA PHE A 162 4.98 22.48 -16.02
C PHE A 162 4.87 21.92 -17.44
N LYS A 163 5.13 22.73 -18.48
CA LYS A 163 5.11 22.26 -19.88
C LYS A 163 6.25 21.28 -20.17
N GLU A 164 7.40 21.46 -19.53
CA GLU A 164 8.51 20.52 -19.65
C GLU A 164 8.19 19.20 -18.96
N ASN A 165 7.58 19.25 -17.77
CA ASN A 165 7.08 18.06 -17.08
C ASN A 165 6.06 17.27 -17.92
N LEU A 166 5.18 17.96 -18.64
CA LEU A 166 4.21 17.33 -19.53
C LEU A 166 4.91 16.54 -20.66
N ASN A 167 5.98 17.08 -21.22
CA ASN A 167 6.77 16.39 -22.24
C ASN A 167 7.50 15.16 -21.66
N ILE A 168 7.98 15.27 -20.42
CA ILE A 168 8.59 14.14 -19.70
C ILE A 168 7.56 13.02 -19.51
N LEU A 169 6.34 13.34 -19.04
CA LEU A 169 5.27 12.34 -18.87
C LEU A 169 4.93 11.63 -20.17
N LYS A 170 4.84 12.38 -21.27
CA LYS A 170 4.56 11.79 -22.58
C LYS A 170 5.67 10.85 -23.03
N ASN A 171 6.92 11.29 -22.92
CA ASN A 171 8.05 10.55 -23.47
C ASN A 171 8.52 9.39 -22.59
N GLU A 172 8.33 9.47 -21.26
CA GLU A 172 8.83 8.49 -20.31
C GLU A 172 7.72 7.62 -19.72
N LEU A 173 6.53 8.18 -19.50
CA LEU A 173 5.40 7.50 -18.84
C LEU A 173 4.24 7.16 -19.80
N GLY A 174 4.36 7.50 -21.08
CA GLY A 174 3.38 7.14 -22.11
C GLY A 174 2.11 7.99 -22.09
N PHE A 175 2.12 9.15 -21.41
CA PHE A 175 0.94 9.99 -21.32
C PHE A 175 0.60 10.68 -22.65
N THR A 176 -0.67 10.66 -23.03
CA THR A 176 -1.22 11.48 -24.11
C THR A 176 -2.16 12.54 -23.56
N LYS A 177 -2.30 13.64 -24.30
CA LYS A 177 -3.20 14.75 -23.93
C LYS A 177 -4.36 14.80 -24.92
N LEU A 178 -5.58 14.62 -24.43
CA LEU A 178 -6.81 14.75 -25.19
C LEU A 178 -7.79 15.64 -24.42
N ASN A 179 -8.35 16.66 -25.06
CA ASN A 179 -9.33 17.59 -24.45
C ASN A 179 -8.89 18.24 -23.11
N GLY A 180 -7.59 18.41 -22.88
CA GLY A 180 -7.07 18.98 -21.63
C GLY A 180 -6.76 17.95 -20.53
N GLN A 181 -7.15 16.69 -20.72
CA GLN A 181 -6.89 15.58 -19.81
C GLN A 181 -5.67 14.77 -20.23
N LEU A 182 -5.06 14.11 -19.25
CA LEU A 182 -3.89 13.24 -19.40
C LEU A 182 -4.28 11.77 -19.27
N TYR A 183 -3.92 10.96 -20.27
CA TYR A 183 -4.25 9.54 -20.38
C TYR A 183 -2.99 8.70 -20.52
N VAL A 184 -2.93 7.55 -19.87
CA VAL A 184 -1.85 6.57 -20.10
C VAL A 184 -2.25 5.52 -21.14
N ASN A 185 -3.55 5.33 -21.35
CA ASN A 185 -4.10 4.49 -22.41
C ASN A 185 -5.44 5.07 -22.92
N GLU A 186 -5.42 5.53 -24.17
CA GLU A 186 -6.59 6.15 -24.82
C GLU A 186 -7.72 5.16 -25.11
N GLU A 187 -7.40 3.87 -25.33
CA GLU A 187 -8.41 2.85 -25.68
C GLU A 187 -9.24 2.40 -24.46
N ASN A 188 -8.70 2.57 -23.24
CA ASN A 188 -9.30 2.07 -22.00
C ASN A 188 -9.71 3.19 -21.02
N TYR A 189 -9.67 4.46 -21.42
CA TYR A 189 -10.05 5.61 -20.59
C TYR A 189 -9.36 5.64 -19.20
N GLU A 190 -8.09 5.24 -19.15
CA GLU A 190 -7.26 5.36 -17.94
C GLU A 190 -6.83 6.83 -17.78
N VAL A 191 -7.73 7.63 -17.21
CA VAL A 191 -7.49 9.06 -16.92
C VAL A 191 -6.76 9.17 -15.58
N MET A 192 -5.60 9.81 -15.59
CA MET A 192 -4.78 10.05 -14.39
C MET A 192 -4.66 11.54 -14.02
N GLY A 193 -5.23 12.45 -14.81
CA GLY A 193 -5.28 13.84 -14.40
C GLY A 193 -6.08 14.74 -15.34
N TYR A 194 -6.93 15.59 -14.76
CA TYR A 194 -7.46 16.77 -15.41
C TYR A 194 -6.68 18.00 -14.95
N LEU A 195 -5.74 18.45 -15.78
CA LEU A 195 -4.93 19.62 -15.46
C LEU A 195 -5.71 20.92 -15.71
N GLY A 196 -6.76 21.13 -14.92
CA GLY A 196 -7.49 22.38 -14.85
C GLY A 196 -7.09 23.18 -13.63
N SER A 197 -7.01 24.49 -13.80
CA SER A 197 -7.13 25.45 -12.70
C SER A 197 -8.59 25.93 -12.69
N ASP A 198 -9.26 25.85 -11.55
CA ASP A 198 -10.50 26.60 -11.35
C ASP A 198 -10.25 27.77 -10.39
N THR A 199 -11.31 28.37 -9.85
CA THR A 199 -11.17 29.48 -8.92
C THR A 199 -10.43 29.08 -7.63
N TYR A 200 -10.45 27.80 -7.25
CA TYR A 200 -10.05 27.28 -5.94
C TYR A 200 -8.80 26.39 -5.97
N ALA A 201 -8.61 25.58 -7.00
CA ALA A 201 -7.45 24.69 -7.14
C ALA A 201 -6.42 25.17 -8.17
N GLU A 202 -5.13 25.01 -7.86
CA GLU A 202 -4.01 25.14 -8.78
C GLU A 202 -4.01 23.97 -9.79
N HIS A 203 -4.25 22.75 -9.29
CA HIS A 203 -4.31 21.53 -10.10
C HIS A 203 -5.36 20.54 -9.58
N LEU A 204 -6.03 19.82 -10.48
CA LEU A 204 -6.93 18.71 -10.15
C LEU A 204 -6.33 17.38 -10.65
N LEU A 205 -6.04 16.45 -9.76
CA LEU A 205 -5.54 15.13 -10.14
C LEU A 205 -6.68 14.13 -9.99
N GLU A 206 -7.31 13.78 -11.10
CA GLU A 206 -8.42 12.84 -11.13
C GLU A 206 -7.94 11.44 -11.53
N PHE A 207 -8.20 10.47 -10.66
CA PHE A 207 -7.88 9.07 -10.89
C PHE A 207 -9.19 8.30 -11.02
N ASN A 208 -9.46 7.77 -12.22
CA ASN A 208 -10.66 7.01 -12.50
C ASN A 208 -10.46 5.52 -12.16
N PHE A 209 -11.43 4.93 -11.46
CA PHE A 209 -11.47 3.53 -11.05
C PHE A 209 -12.79 2.93 -11.52
N TRP A 210 -12.82 2.51 -12.77
CA TRP A 210 -13.96 1.75 -13.29
C TRP A 210 -14.07 0.42 -12.54
N ASP A 211 -15.30 0.02 -12.22
CA ASP A 211 -15.58 -1.19 -11.43
C ASP A 211 -14.89 -2.43 -12.05
N ASN A 212 -14.23 -3.19 -11.18
CA ASN A 212 -12.97 -3.90 -11.41
C ASN A 212 -13.13 -5.22 -12.21
N SER A 213 -14.29 -5.48 -12.80
CA SER A 213 -14.55 -6.76 -13.50
C SER A 213 -14.15 -6.75 -14.98
N ASP A 214 -14.10 -5.59 -15.61
CA ASP A 214 -14.04 -5.52 -17.08
C ASP A 214 -12.65 -5.11 -17.62
N PHE A 215 -11.76 -4.59 -16.76
CA PHE A 215 -10.46 -4.06 -17.17
C PHE A 215 -9.29 -4.82 -16.53
N LYS A 216 -8.74 -5.78 -17.28
CA LYS A 216 -7.58 -6.60 -16.85
C LYS A 216 -6.32 -5.78 -16.53
N ASP A 217 -6.26 -4.55 -17.02
CA ASP A 217 -5.10 -3.67 -16.93
C ASP A 217 -5.20 -2.63 -15.79
N ALA A 218 -6.33 -2.57 -15.06
CA ALA A 218 -6.57 -1.58 -14.00
C ALA A 218 -5.49 -1.59 -12.89
N TYR A 219 -4.80 -2.71 -12.70
CA TYR A 219 -3.68 -2.81 -11.75
C TYR A 219 -2.51 -1.86 -12.09
N ARG A 220 -2.40 -1.38 -13.34
CA ARG A 220 -1.36 -0.44 -13.79
C ARG A 220 -1.58 0.98 -13.29
N ILE A 221 -2.81 1.34 -12.94
CA ILE A 221 -3.19 2.69 -12.49
C ILE A 221 -2.35 3.16 -11.29
N PRO A 222 -2.31 2.44 -10.15
CA PRO A 222 -1.47 2.87 -9.02
C PRO A 222 0.03 2.91 -9.39
N ILE A 223 0.49 2.03 -10.28
CA ILE A 223 1.90 1.95 -10.66
C ILE A 223 2.35 3.21 -11.40
N VAL A 224 1.56 3.66 -12.39
CA VAL A 224 1.90 4.88 -13.15
C VAL A 224 1.55 6.14 -12.36
N ALA A 225 0.49 6.12 -11.55
CA ALA A 225 0.14 7.24 -10.67
C ALA A 225 1.26 7.57 -9.67
N LYS A 226 2.00 6.56 -9.18
CA LYS A 226 3.17 6.76 -8.31
C LYS A 226 4.20 7.69 -8.95
N GLU A 227 4.53 7.47 -10.22
CA GLU A 227 5.51 8.26 -10.96
C GLU A 227 4.95 9.64 -11.32
N PHE A 228 3.67 9.72 -11.65
CA PHE A 228 2.98 10.98 -11.92
C PHE A 228 2.94 11.93 -10.72
N LEU A 229 2.66 11.41 -9.52
CA LEU A 229 2.56 12.20 -8.29
C LEU A 229 3.87 12.91 -7.90
N LYS A 230 5.02 12.39 -8.34
CA LYS A 230 6.33 13.04 -8.12
C LYS A 230 6.40 14.45 -8.70
N LEU A 231 5.66 14.74 -9.76
CA LEU A 231 5.65 16.07 -10.37
C LEU A 231 5.00 17.15 -9.51
N PHE A 232 4.06 16.77 -8.64
CA PHE A 232 3.27 17.71 -7.84
C PHE A 232 3.78 17.81 -6.41
N PHE A 233 4.38 16.72 -5.92
CA PHE A 233 4.68 16.55 -4.51
C PHE A 233 6.15 16.20 -4.25
N GLU A 234 7.00 16.09 -5.29
CA GLU A 234 8.44 15.89 -5.16
C GLU A 234 8.78 14.76 -4.18
N ASP A 235 9.52 15.04 -3.09
CA ASP A 235 9.91 14.06 -2.08
C ASP A 235 8.73 13.53 -1.24
N ASP A 236 7.65 14.30 -1.14
CA ASP A 236 6.44 13.97 -0.39
C ASP A 236 5.39 13.18 -1.21
N TYR A 237 5.70 12.81 -2.46
CA TYR A 237 4.77 12.09 -3.36
C TYR A 237 4.19 10.80 -2.79
N MET A 238 4.88 10.19 -1.82
CA MET A 238 4.41 8.97 -1.17
C MET A 238 3.15 9.21 -0.35
N ILE A 239 2.91 10.41 0.20
CA ILE A 239 1.69 10.73 0.98
C ILE A 239 0.43 10.53 0.11
N PRO A 240 0.23 11.28 -0.98
CA PRO A 240 -0.93 11.10 -1.86
C PRO A 240 -0.93 9.73 -2.54
N PHE A 241 0.24 9.16 -2.86
CA PHE A 241 0.31 7.83 -3.46
C PHE A 241 -0.25 6.76 -2.53
N ASN A 242 0.08 6.82 -1.25
CA ASN A 242 -0.42 5.86 -0.27
C ASN A 242 -1.94 5.95 -0.11
N TYR A 243 -2.49 7.16 -0.05
CA TYR A 243 -3.94 7.38 -0.04
C TYR A 243 -4.62 6.80 -1.29
N LEU A 244 -4.06 7.08 -2.46
CA LEU A 244 -4.57 6.55 -3.72
C LEU A 244 -4.52 5.02 -3.76
N ASN A 245 -3.41 4.44 -3.32
CA ASN A 245 -3.17 3.01 -3.31
C ASN A 245 -4.09 2.29 -2.30
N ASP A 246 -4.33 2.89 -1.13
CA ASP A 246 -5.27 2.37 -0.14
C ASP A 246 -6.71 2.48 -0.59
N TYR A 247 -7.09 3.58 -1.25
CA TYR A 247 -8.40 3.71 -1.88
C TYR A 247 -8.61 2.61 -2.94
N PHE A 248 -7.65 2.48 -3.86
CA PHE A 248 -7.74 1.52 -4.97
C PHE A 248 -7.82 0.06 -4.53
N HIS A 249 -7.03 -0.33 -3.51
CA HIS A 249 -6.94 -1.72 -3.10
C HIS A 249 -7.86 -2.08 -1.94
N ASN A 250 -8.25 -1.12 -1.11
CA ASN A 250 -8.94 -1.36 0.16
C ASN A 250 -10.24 -0.56 0.30
N GLY A 251 -10.56 0.35 -0.63
CA GLY A 251 -11.73 1.22 -0.53
C GLY A 251 -11.65 2.20 0.65
N VAL A 252 -10.46 2.43 1.19
CA VAL A 252 -10.25 3.37 2.30
C VAL A 252 -10.23 4.77 1.71
N VAL A 253 -11.29 5.53 1.99
CA VAL A 253 -11.42 6.93 1.57
C VAL A 253 -10.31 7.74 2.24
N PRO A 254 -9.49 8.48 1.48
CA PRO A 254 -8.50 9.40 2.05
C PRO A 254 -9.16 10.49 2.89
N PRO A 255 -8.41 11.17 3.78
CA PRO A 255 -8.96 12.29 4.53
C PRO A 255 -9.45 13.39 3.58
N GLU A 256 -10.49 14.11 4.00
CA GLU A 256 -11.06 15.25 3.23
C GLU A 256 -9.98 16.26 2.84
N THR A 257 -8.98 16.45 3.69
CA THR A 257 -7.79 17.26 3.36
C THR A 257 -6.51 16.62 3.89
N PHE A 258 -5.40 16.84 3.19
CA PHE A 258 -4.04 16.50 3.65
C PHE A 258 -3.01 17.49 3.13
N THR A 259 -1.81 17.45 3.68
CA THR A 259 -0.68 18.28 3.22
C THR A 259 0.42 17.39 2.65
N ALA A 260 0.95 17.77 1.50
CA ALA A 260 2.13 17.15 0.89
C ALA A 260 2.94 18.22 0.14
N ASN A 261 4.26 18.23 0.32
CA ASN A 261 5.18 19.23 -0.23
C ASN A 261 4.78 20.69 0.06
N GLY A 262 4.29 20.94 1.27
CA GLY A 262 3.77 22.25 1.67
C GLY A 262 2.47 22.68 0.96
N LYS A 263 1.89 21.83 0.10
CA LYS A 263 0.62 22.08 -0.57
C LYS A 263 -0.54 21.46 0.20
N THR A 264 -1.63 22.20 0.33
CA THR A 264 -2.90 21.66 0.83
C THR A 264 -3.61 20.95 -0.31
N VAL A 265 -4.05 19.73 -0.05
CA VAL A 265 -4.78 18.90 -1.00
C VAL A 265 -6.14 18.56 -0.42
N GLU A 266 -7.19 18.84 -1.17
CA GLU A 266 -8.56 18.41 -0.87
C GLU A 266 -8.86 17.12 -1.62
N THR A 267 -9.45 16.15 -0.93
CA THR A 267 -9.89 14.88 -1.51
C THR A 267 -11.37 14.97 -1.84
N ILE A 268 -11.73 14.72 -3.10
CA ILE A 268 -13.12 14.61 -3.54
C ILE A 268 -13.35 13.18 -4.04
N GLU A 269 -14.18 12.44 -3.31
CA GLU A 269 -14.61 11.11 -3.72
C GLU A 269 -15.82 11.20 -4.65
N GLY A 270 -15.68 10.65 -5.85
CA GLY A 270 -16.79 10.47 -6.79
C GLY A 270 -17.25 9.01 -6.84
N LYS A 271 -18.21 8.72 -7.74
CA LYS A 271 -18.79 7.37 -7.85
C LYS A 271 -17.81 6.33 -8.41
N SER A 272 -16.87 6.76 -9.23
CA SER A 272 -15.94 5.90 -9.97
C SER A 272 -14.57 6.54 -10.11
N ASN A 273 -14.26 7.52 -9.26
CA ASN A 273 -13.03 8.30 -9.33
C ASN A 273 -12.73 8.93 -7.97
N ILE A 274 -11.46 9.25 -7.76
CA ILE A 274 -11.01 10.13 -6.68
C ILE A 274 -10.26 11.31 -7.28
N ILE A 275 -10.46 12.49 -6.73
CA ILE A 275 -9.80 13.71 -7.16
C ILE A 275 -8.97 14.25 -6.00
N PHE A 276 -7.70 14.55 -6.27
CA PHE A 276 -6.84 15.35 -5.41
C PHE A 276 -6.77 16.78 -5.96
N ALA A 277 -7.45 17.71 -5.29
CA ALA A 277 -7.46 19.12 -5.62
C ALA A 277 -6.35 19.85 -4.86
N ILE A 278 -5.27 20.18 -5.56
CA ILE A 278 -4.14 20.92 -5.03
C ILE A 278 -4.53 22.40 -4.97
N GLN A 279 -4.60 22.95 -3.77
CA GLN A 279 -5.05 24.33 -3.52
C GLN A 279 -3.97 25.35 -3.94
N LYS A 280 -4.39 26.59 -4.22
CA LYS A 280 -3.51 27.72 -4.54
C LYS A 280 -2.74 28.25 -3.33
#